data_AF-A0A1G7B729-F1
#
_entry.id   AF-A0A1G7B729-F1
#
_cell.length_a   1.000
_cell.length_b   1.000
_cell.length_c   1.000
_cell.angle_alpha   90.00
_cell.angle_beta   90.00
_cell.angle_gamma   90.00
#
_symmetry.space_group_name_H-M   'P 1'
#
loop_
_entity.id
_entity.type
_entity.pdbx_description
1 polymer ?
#
loop_
_entity_poly.entity_id
_entity_poly.type
_entity_poly.pdbx_seq_one_letter_code
_entity_poly.pdbx_strand_id
1 'polypeptide(L)'
;MNIVILGASALATAQRLKALYPQTVIHGLRGRADGAERHYDDFGDHLRALYRQGQPLLVLCAAGIVIRSLAALLAEKGAEPPVLALAEDGSAVVPLLGGLAGVNRLAREIAARLGVTPAITTSGELRFGTCLLEPPAGYALADLQQGKRFVSDLLGGESVRIEGQAPWLDAAQLPVDKAASRVIHITAEQRPPRTDELLIHPRVAAALIERPDADLSARLQQALSAANLAPQALACLLADKSWMANAELHTAAEVLKLPLRFIHSTSALPAEHHAGDGLRLLLGEQPLDIERLGQRRGRLSVVGLGPGAAEHMTPAVRRALDEAEDLLGYDTYVKMAGPLRTDQCLHPSDNREELQRAAHAFELAAAGRRVVMISSGDPGVFAMAAAVMEALESPQSEAWHGVELEVLPGVSAALATAAKAGAPLGHDFCLISLSDNLKPWAVIEQRLQHAAAADLAMAFYNPISKARPWQLGRALELLRQHREPQTLVVLGRDIGRPAEALRTLTLGELTPEMVDMRTLVIIGSSQTRRFPRADGGEWVYTPRWYPES
;
A
#
# COMPACT_ATOMS: atom_id res chain seq x y z
N MET A 1 -2.26 9.20 -7.18
CA MET A 1 -2.83 10.02 -8.26
C MET A 1 -2.33 9.47 -9.59
N ASN A 2 -3.17 9.42 -10.61
CA ASN A 2 -2.84 8.81 -11.90
C ASN A 2 -3.07 9.79 -13.05
N ILE A 3 -2.20 9.76 -14.05
CA ILE A 3 -2.35 10.48 -15.31
C ILE A 3 -2.76 9.48 -16.39
N VAL A 4 -3.86 9.72 -17.10
CA VAL A 4 -4.36 8.81 -18.14
C VAL A 4 -4.39 9.52 -19.49
N ILE A 5 -3.74 8.95 -20.50
CA ILE A 5 -3.63 9.51 -21.85
C ILE A 5 -4.10 8.53 -22.92
N LEU A 6 -4.73 9.02 -24.00
CA LEU A 6 -5.21 8.19 -25.12
C LEU A 6 -4.20 8.05 -26.26
N GLY A 7 -3.25 8.98 -26.38
CA GLY A 7 -2.31 9.03 -27.49
C GLY A 7 -1.02 9.78 -27.15
N ALA A 8 -0.01 9.63 -28.00
CA ALA A 8 1.33 10.21 -27.83
C ALA A 8 1.34 11.74 -27.80
N SER A 9 0.38 12.41 -28.43
CA SER A 9 0.21 13.88 -28.41
C SER A 9 0.11 14.44 -26.99
N ALA A 10 -0.51 13.71 -26.07
CA ALA A 10 -0.69 14.12 -24.68
C ALA A 10 0.56 13.89 -23.80
N LEU A 11 1.58 13.18 -24.30
CA LEU A 11 2.70 12.72 -23.48
C LEU A 11 3.54 13.88 -22.93
N ALA A 12 3.79 14.92 -23.73
CA ALA A 12 4.55 16.09 -23.29
C ALA A 12 3.86 16.82 -22.13
N THR A 13 2.55 17.00 -22.21
CA THR A 13 1.74 17.58 -21.12
C THR A 13 1.72 16.66 -19.91
N ALA A 14 1.54 15.35 -20.10
CA ALA A 14 1.58 14.37 -19.01
C ALA A 14 2.93 14.41 -18.26
N GLN A 15 4.05 14.52 -18.98
CA GLN A 15 5.38 14.64 -18.38
C GLN A 15 5.55 15.95 -17.58
N ARG A 16 5.02 17.07 -18.08
CA ARG A 16 5.00 18.34 -17.32
C ARG A 16 4.21 18.23 -16.02
N LEU A 17 3.07 17.52 -16.04
CA LEU A 17 2.25 17.28 -14.85
C LEU A 17 2.94 16.31 -13.89
N LYS A 18 3.60 15.27 -14.40
CA LYS A 18 4.41 14.37 -13.59
C LYS A 18 5.55 15.11 -12.88
N ALA A 19 6.15 16.11 -13.51
CA ALA A 19 7.16 16.95 -12.85
C ALA A 19 6.60 17.75 -11.66
N LEU A 20 5.30 18.13 -11.70
CA LEU A 20 4.62 18.76 -10.57
C LEU A 20 4.25 17.74 -9.47
N TYR A 21 3.93 16.51 -9.87
CA TYR A 21 3.56 15.42 -8.98
C TYR A 21 4.38 14.15 -9.29
N PRO A 22 5.63 14.06 -8.81
CA PRO A 22 6.58 13.00 -9.18
C PRO A 22 6.07 11.57 -8.95
N GLN A 23 5.21 11.40 -7.94
CA GLN A 23 4.58 10.14 -7.54
C GLN A 23 3.45 9.67 -8.47
N THR A 24 3.08 10.45 -9.48
CA THR A 24 2.03 10.07 -10.44
C THR A 24 2.54 9.07 -11.46
N VAL A 25 1.68 8.14 -11.86
CA VAL A 25 1.97 7.18 -12.94
C VAL A 25 1.25 7.62 -14.21
N ILE A 26 1.96 7.60 -15.35
CA ILE A 26 1.37 7.88 -16.68
C ILE A 26 0.89 6.57 -17.30
N HIS A 27 -0.42 6.46 -17.50
CA HIS A 27 -1.09 5.33 -18.14
C HIS A 27 -1.47 5.68 -19.57
N GLY A 28 -1.07 4.89 -20.55
CA GLY A 28 -1.33 5.11 -21.97
C GLY A 28 -2.05 3.96 -22.66
N LEU A 29 -2.88 4.27 -23.66
CA LEU A 29 -3.52 3.23 -24.46
C LEU A 29 -2.47 2.49 -25.31
N ARG A 30 -2.51 1.14 -25.25
CA ARG A 30 -1.57 0.28 -25.98
C ARG A 30 -1.61 0.59 -27.49
N GLY A 31 -0.43 0.76 -28.09
CA GLY A 31 -0.28 1.04 -29.52
C GLY A 31 -0.61 2.47 -29.96
N ARG A 32 -0.95 3.37 -29.02
CA ARG A 32 -1.17 4.80 -29.29
C ARG A 32 -0.34 5.73 -28.43
N ALA A 33 0.07 5.27 -27.25
CA ALA A 33 0.82 6.05 -26.27
C ALA A 33 2.00 5.22 -25.70
N ASP A 34 2.89 4.77 -26.58
CA ASP A 34 3.99 3.86 -26.22
C ASP A 34 5.03 4.47 -25.27
N GLY A 35 5.06 5.80 -25.13
CA GLY A 35 5.90 6.50 -24.15
C GLY A 35 5.31 6.58 -22.73
N ALA A 36 4.17 5.94 -22.47
CA ALA A 36 3.59 5.85 -21.13
C ALA A 36 4.30 4.81 -20.25
N GLU A 37 4.13 4.92 -18.93
CA GLU A 37 4.78 4.04 -17.94
C GLU A 37 4.01 2.75 -17.69
N ARG A 38 2.69 2.80 -17.86
CA ARG A 38 1.79 1.65 -17.83
C ARG A 38 0.89 1.70 -19.05
N HIS A 39 0.58 0.52 -19.59
CA HIS A 39 -0.31 0.40 -20.74
C HIS A 39 -1.62 -0.28 -20.34
N TYR A 40 -2.71 0.16 -20.97
CA TYR A 40 -4.02 -0.44 -20.85
C TYR A 40 -4.63 -0.68 -22.24
N ASP A 41 -5.60 -1.59 -22.30
CA ASP A 41 -6.23 -2.02 -23.56
C ASP A 41 -7.61 -1.39 -23.78
N ASP A 42 -8.38 -1.14 -22.70
CA ASP A 42 -9.67 -0.43 -22.75
C ASP A 42 -9.67 0.78 -21.82
N PHE A 43 -9.97 1.97 -22.38
CA PHE A 43 -9.97 3.23 -21.62
C PHE A 43 -11.05 3.28 -20.55
N GLY A 44 -12.26 2.80 -20.84
CA GLY A 44 -13.39 2.90 -19.93
C GLY A 44 -13.21 2.00 -18.71
N ASP A 45 -12.83 0.74 -18.94
CA ASP A 45 -12.56 -0.23 -17.88
C ASP A 45 -11.38 0.21 -17.01
N HIS A 46 -10.30 0.66 -17.64
CA HIS A 46 -9.11 1.14 -16.92
C HIS A 46 -9.44 2.35 -16.04
N LEU A 47 -10.14 3.35 -16.59
CA LEU A 47 -10.49 4.56 -15.85
C LEU A 47 -11.42 4.23 -14.67
N ARG A 48 -12.39 3.32 -14.84
CA ARG A 48 -13.26 2.85 -13.75
C ARG A 48 -12.49 2.09 -12.68
N ALA A 49 -11.52 1.25 -13.06
CA ALA A 49 -10.67 0.54 -12.11
C ALA A 49 -9.85 1.52 -11.26
N LEU A 50 -9.25 2.55 -11.89
CA LEU A 50 -8.51 3.59 -11.17
C LEU A 50 -9.42 4.45 -10.28
N TYR A 51 -10.63 4.79 -10.74
CA TYR A 51 -11.60 5.55 -9.94
C TYR A 51 -11.97 4.83 -8.64
N ARG A 52 -12.22 3.51 -8.71
CA ARG A 52 -12.56 2.69 -7.53
C ARG A 52 -11.42 2.57 -6.52
N GLN A 53 -10.18 2.88 -6.91
CA GLN A 53 -9.04 2.96 -5.98
C GLN A 53 -9.06 4.24 -5.14
N GLY A 54 -9.98 5.18 -5.39
CA GLY A 54 -10.16 6.39 -4.59
C GLY A 54 -9.03 7.42 -4.74
N GLN A 55 -8.20 7.30 -5.78
CA GLN A 55 -7.10 8.24 -6.03
C GLN A 55 -7.49 9.35 -7.02
N PRO A 56 -6.91 10.55 -6.90
CA PRO A 56 -7.12 11.61 -7.90
C PRO A 56 -6.72 11.16 -9.32
N LEU A 57 -7.51 11.56 -10.31
CA LEU A 57 -7.33 11.24 -11.73
C LEU A 57 -7.15 12.50 -12.57
N LEU A 58 -6.04 12.56 -13.32
CA LEU A 58 -5.75 13.58 -14.33
C LEU A 58 -5.86 12.93 -15.71
N VAL A 59 -6.91 13.27 -16.46
CA VAL A 59 -7.22 12.56 -17.71
C VAL A 59 -7.03 13.51 -18.88
N LEU A 60 -6.03 13.26 -19.72
CA LEU A 60 -5.72 14.11 -20.87
C LEU A 60 -6.49 13.59 -22.08
N CYS A 61 -7.75 14.02 -22.17
CA CYS A 61 -8.63 13.83 -23.32
C CYS A 61 -9.85 14.75 -23.19
N ALA A 62 -10.77 14.67 -24.16
CA ALA A 62 -12.02 15.42 -24.09
C ALA A 62 -12.85 15.03 -22.84
N ALA A 63 -13.32 16.03 -22.08
CA ALA A 63 -14.12 15.84 -20.87
C ALA A 63 -15.34 14.91 -21.09
N GLY A 64 -16.00 15.00 -22.24
CA GLY A 64 -17.14 14.14 -22.57
C GLY A 64 -16.81 12.65 -22.61
N ILE A 65 -15.56 12.27 -22.93
CA ILE A 65 -15.11 10.87 -22.88
C ILE A 65 -15.04 10.42 -21.41
N VAL A 66 -14.39 11.22 -20.56
CA VAL A 66 -14.24 10.94 -19.13
C VAL A 66 -15.61 10.78 -18.45
N ILE A 67 -16.54 11.71 -18.70
CA ILE A 67 -17.90 11.68 -18.15
C ILE A 67 -18.61 10.39 -18.54
N ARG A 68 -18.61 10.02 -19.83
CA ARG A 68 -19.28 8.80 -20.30
C ARG A 68 -18.65 7.54 -19.70
N SER A 69 -17.33 7.49 -19.56
CA SER A 69 -16.62 6.34 -18.99
C SER A 69 -16.93 6.11 -17.52
N LEU A 70 -17.11 7.19 -16.74
CA LEU A 70 -17.38 7.13 -15.31
C LEU A 70 -18.87 7.14 -14.94
N ALA A 71 -19.77 7.52 -15.87
CA ALA A 71 -21.20 7.71 -15.60
C ALA A 71 -21.86 6.56 -14.81
N ALA A 72 -21.52 5.31 -15.12
CA ALA A 72 -22.07 4.13 -14.43
C ALA A 72 -21.72 4.05 -12.94
N LEU A 73 -20.64 4.70 -12.50
CA LEU A 73 -20.18 4.71 -11.11
C LEU A 73 -20.74 5.89 -10.31
N LEU A 74 -21.28 6.92 -10.97
CA LEU A 74 -21.76 8.15 -10.31
C LEU A 74 -23.15 7.98 -9.66
N ALA A 75 -23.81 6.86 -9.90
CA ALA A 75 -25.08 6.53 -9.26
C ALA A 75 -24.89 6.11 -7.78
N GLU A 76 -23.67 5.71 -7.39
CA GLU A 76 -23.35 5.30 -6.03
C GLU A 76 -23.02 6.53 -5.17
N LYS A 77 -23.83 6.81 -4.15
CA LYS A 77 -23.54 7.89 -3.18
C LYS A 77 -22.33 7.47 -2.33
N GLY A 78 -21.16 8.02 -2.64
CA GLY A 78 -19.92 7.77 -1.90
C GLY A 78 -18.98 8.98 -1.90
N ALA A 79 -17.81 8.83 -1.29
CA ALA A 79 -16.73 9.80 -1.40
C ALA A 79 -16.12 9.71 -2.81
N GLU A 80 -16.31 10.75 -3.62
CA GLU A 80 -15.80 10.80 -4.98
C GLU A 80 -14.36 11.32 -4.99
N PRO A 81 -13.39 10.60 -5.57
CA PRO A 81 -12.05 11.13 -5.75
C PRO A 81 -12.05 12.31 -6.73
N PRO A 82 -11.07 13.23 -6.64
CA PRO A 82 -10.92 14.30 -7.62
C PRO A 82 -10.69 13.76 -9.03
N VAL A 83 -11.49 14.21 -10.00
CA VAL A 83 -11.30 13.89 -11.42
C VAL A 83 -11.20 15.17 -12.23
N LEU A 84 -10.12 15.32 -13.00
CA LEU A 84 -9.90 16.43 -13.91
C LEU A 84 -9.75 15.92 -15.34
N ALA A 85 -10.41 16.59 -16.28
CA ALA A 85 -10.14 16.45 -17.71
C ALA A 85 -9.24 17.60 -18.17
N LEU A 86 -8.21 17.27 -18.94
CA LEU A 86 -7.26 18.23 -19.48
C LEU A 86 -7.19 18.08 -21.00
N ALA A 87 -7.03 19.19 -21.72
CA ALA A 87 -6.68 19.12 -23.13
C ALA A 87 -5.30 18.47 -23.30
N GLU A 88 -5.11 17.70 -24.38
CA GLU A 88 -3.84 16.97 -24.61
C GLU A 88 -2.63 17.90 -24.69
N ASP A 89 -2.83 19.13 -25.18
CA ASP A 89 -1.82 20.19 -25.26
C ASP A 89 -1.71 21.05 -23.97
N GLY A 90 -2.53 20.76 -22.96
CA GLY A 90 -2.58 21.50 -21.70
C GLY A 90 -3.31 22.85 -21.77
N SER A 91 -3.99 23.16 -22.88
CA SER A 91 -4.70 24.44 -23.08
C SER A 91 -5.93 24.63 -22.18
N ALA A 92 -6.45 23.55 -21.59
CA ALA A 92 -7.60 23.59 -20.70
C ALA A 92 -7.45 22.62 -19.52
N VAL A 93 -7.96 23.05 -18.36
CA VAL A 93 -8.04 22.25 -17.13
C VAL A 93 -9.48 22.31 -16.62
N VAL A 94 -10.18 21.19 -16.66
CA VAL A 94 -11.60 21.10 -16.35
C VAL A 94 -11.81 20.17 -15.16
N PRO A 95 -12.11 20.68 -13.95
CA PRO A 95 -12.54 19.84 -12.84
C PRO A 95 -13.91 19.22 -13.13
N LEU A 96 -14.05 17.91 -12.93
CA LEU A 96 -15.28 17.15 -13.24
C LEU A 96 -15.98 16.62 -11.98
N LEU A 97 -15.23 15.99 -11.06
CA LEU A 97 -15.78 15.30 -9.87
C LEU A 97 -14.89 15.54 -8.65
N GLY A 98 -15.44 15.38 -7.44
CA GLY A 98 -14.69 15.54 -6.19
C GLY A 98 -14.64 16.97 -5.66
N GLY A 99 -15.75 17.71 -5.77
CA GLY A 99 -15.86 19.11 -5.32
C GLY A 99 -15.59 19.34 -3.82
N LEU A 100 -15.79 18.30 -3.00
CA LEU A 100 -15.47 18.30 -1.55
C LEU A 100 -14.16 17.56 -1.23
N ALA A 101 -13.48 17.07 -2.27
CA ALA A 101 -12.21 16.35 -2.18
C ALA A 101 -11.05 17.16 -2.77
N GLY A 102 -11.26 18.45 -3.05
CA GLY A 102 -10.22 19.36 -3.47
C GLY A 102 -9.97 19.42 -4.96
N VAL A 103 -10.90 18.95 -5.82
CA VAL A 103 -10.71 18.97 -7.28
C VAL A 103 -10.44 20.36 -7.82
N ASN A 104 -11.08 21.40 -7.27
CA ASN A 104 -10.90 22.77 -7.73
C ASN A 104 -9.59 23.38 -7.24
N ARG A 105 -9.10 23.00 -6.06
CA ARG A 105 -7.74 23.35 -5.61
C ARG A 105 -6.71 22.74 -6.56
N LEU A 106 -6.85 21.45 -6.84
CA LEU A 106 -5.99 20.71 -7.78
C LEU A 106 -6.03 21.34 -9.19
N ALA A 107 -7.21 21.77 -9.66
CA ALA A 107 -7.36 22.44 -10.93
C ALA A 107 -6.59 23.77 -10.97
N ARG A 108 -6.63 24.58 -9.92
CA ARG A 108 -5.87 25.84 -9.83
C ARG A 108 -4.37 25.61 -9.83
N GLU A 109 -3.87 24.66 -9.05
CA GLU A 109 -2.44 24.31 -9.01
C GLU A 109 -1.92 23.88 -10.38
N ILE A 110 -2.66 22.99 -11.04
CA ILE A 110 -2.29 22.50 -12.37
C ILE A 110 -2.38 23.62 -13.41
N ALA A 111 -3.46 24.40 -13.41
CA ALA A 111 -3.64 25.49 -14.36
C ALA A 111 -2.55 26.57 -14.22
N ALA A 112 -2.14 26.89 -12.98
CA ALA A 112 -1.00 27.77 -12.72
C ALA A 112 0.30 27.22 -13.32
N ARG A 113 0.56 25.90 -13.19
CA ARG A 113 1.72 25.25 -13.79
C ARG A 113 1.67 25.21 -15.32
N LEU A 114 0.48 25.12 -15.90
CA LEU A 114 0.27 25.08 -17.34
C LEU A 114 0.20 26.49 -17.97
N GLY A 115 -0.01 27.53 -17.18
CA GLY A 115 -0.15 28.91 -17.64
C GLY A 115 -1.53 29.20 -18.23
N VAL A 116 -2.58 28.52 -17.75
CA VAL A 116 -3.96 28.65 -18.23
C VAL A 116 -4.91 28.97 -17.07
N THR A 117 -6.14 29.38 -17.38
CA THR A 117 -7.20 29.54 -16.38
C THR A 117 -7.98 28.24 -16.25
N PRO A 118 -8.21 27.72 -15.03
CA PRO A 118 -9.02 26.51 -14.86
C PRO A 118 -10.49 26.80 -15.14
N ALA A 119 -11.19 25.87 -15.78
CA ALA A 119 -12.61 25.95 -16.09
C ALA A 119 -13.47 25.55 -14.88
N ILE A 120 -13.27 26.21 -13.74
CA ILE A 120 -14.08 25.99 -12.53
C ILE A 120 -15.48 26.56 -12.78
N THR A 121 -16.51 25.74 -12.58
CA THR A 121 -17.91 26.12 -12.80
C THR A 121 -18.72 26.22 -11.51
N THR A 122 -18.15 25.81 -10.37
CA THR A 122 -18.81 25.87 -9.06
C THR A 122 -19.11 27.32 -8.67
N SER A 123 -20.38 27.70 -8.64
CA SER A 123 -20.82 29.08 -8.40
C SER A 123 -20.24 29.71 -7.13
N GLY A 124 -20.20 28.95 -6.03
CA GLY A 124 -19.63 29.41 -4.76
C GLY A 124 -18.15 29.82 -4.90
N GLU A 125 -17.34 28.99 -5.53
CA GLU A 125 -15.92 29.28 -5.71
C GLU A 125 -15.64 30.40 -6.70
N LEU A 126 -16.45 30.53 -7.76
CA LEU A 126 -16.34 31.64 -8.69
C LEU A 126 -16.65 32.99 -8.03
N ARG A 127 -17.62 33.01 -7.10
CA ARG A 127 -18.01 34.23 -6.39
C ARG A 127 -17.11 34.56 -5.22
N PHE A 128 -16.69 33.55 -4.46
CA PHE A 128 -15.99 33.76 -3.19
C PHE A 128 -14.49 33.46 -3.27
N GLY A 129 -13.97 33.01 -4.41
CA GLY A 129 -12.55 32.67 -4.60
C GLY A 129 -12.10 31.37 -3.92
N THR A 130 -12.90 30.79 -3.02
CA THR A 130 -12.59 29.57 -2.26
C THR A 130 -13.84 28.74 -1.96
N CYS A 131 -13.65 27.45 -1.65
CA CYS A 131 -14.72 26.55 -1.26
C CYS A 131 -14.93 26.58 0.26
N LEU A 132 -15.97 27.26 0.73
CA LEU A 132 -16.28 27.31 2.16
C LEU A 132 -16.66 25.96 2.77
N LEU A 133 -17.08 25.00 1.95
CA LEU A 133 -17.49 23.65 2.38
C LEU A 133 -16.33 22.67 2.47
N GLU A 134 -15.16 23.07 1.99
CA GLU A 134 -13.90 22.30 2.09
C GLU A 134 -12.83 23.22 2.70
N PRO A 135 -12.90 23.48 4.01
CA PRO A 135 -11.89 24.31 4.66
C PRO A 135 -10.50 23.63 4.56
N PRO A 136 -9.40 24.41 4.62
CA PRO A 136 -8.07 23.89 4.45
C PRO A 136 -7.67 22.91 5.57
N ALA A 137 -6.54 22.20 5.37
CA ALA A 137 -5.97 21.33 6.38
C ALA A 137 -5.80 22.08 7.72
N GLY A 138 -6.16 21.40 8.82
CA GLY A 138 -6.22 22.02 10.15
C GLY A 138 -7.58 22.64 10.49
N TYR A 139 -8.57 22.61 9.60
CA TYR A 139 -9.93 23.05 9.88
C TYR A 139 -10.93 21.96 9.49
N ALA A 140 -12.09 21.95 10.13
CA ALA A 140 -13.15 20.98 9.89
C ALA A 140 -14.51 21.66 9.87
N LEU A 141 -15.32 21.39 8.84
CA LEU A 141 -16.70 21.86 8.77
C LEU A 141 -17.56 21.10 9.77
N ALA A 142 -18.42 21.80 10.51
CA ALA A 142 -19.31 21.16 11.49
C ALA A 142 -20.41 20.32 10.82
N ASP A 143 -21.11 20.91 9.85
CA ASP A 143 -22.23 20.26 9.13
C ASP A 143 -22.27 20.67 7.66
N LEU A 144 -22.22 19.68 6.76
CA LEU A 144 -22.21 19.88 5.32
C LEU A 144 -23.56 20.36 4.76
N GLN A 145 -24.69 19.88 5.31
CA GLN A 145 -26.03 20.23 4.82
C GLN A 145 -26.43 21.66 5.20
N GLN A 146 -26.06 22.08 6.41
CA GLN A 146 -26.14 23.46 6.86
C GLN A 146 -25.24 24.33 6.01
N GLY A 147 -23.98 23.91 5.78
CA GLY A 147 -23.06 24.67 4.95
C GLY A 147 -23.57 24.89 3.53
N LYS A 148 -24.19 23.89 2.89
CA LYS A 148 -24.79 24.04 1.55
C LYS A 148 -25.88 25.11 1.51
N ARG A 149 -26.74 25.15 2.54
CA ARG A 149 -27.78 26.17 2.68
C ARG A 149 -27.17 27.55 2.88
N PHE A 150 -26.20 27.66 3.79
CA PHE A 150 -25.47 28.90 4.04
C PHE A 150 -24.81 29.46 2.79
N VAL A 151 -24.08 28.63 2.03
CA VAL A 151 -23.45 29.05 0.76
C VAL A 151 -24.49 29.46 -0.28
N SER A 152 -25.65 28.79 -0.32
CA SER A 152 -26.76 29.16 -1.20
C SER A 152 -27.31 30.56 -0.86
N ASP A 153 -27.46 30.87 0.43
CA ASP A 153 -27.95 32.17 0.90
C ASP A 153 -26.97 33.30 0.51
N LEU A 154 -25.65 33.07 0.69
CA LEU A 154 -24.63 34.01 0.23
C LEU A 154 -24.64 34.21 -1.29
N LEU A 155 -24.85 33.14 -2.06
CA LEU A 155 -25.02 33.23 -3.52
C LEU A 155 -26.29 34.01 -3.92
N GLY A 156 -27.30 34.02 -3.03
CA GLY A 156 -28.50 34.83 -3.13
C GLY A 156 -28.30 36.32 -2.82
N GLY A 157 -27.09 36.72 -2.43
CA GLY A 157 -26.73 38.12 -2.16
C GLY A 157 -26.75 38.51 -0.68
N GLU A 158 -26.95 37.57 0.24
CA GLU A 158 -26.81 37.86 1.67
C GLU A 158 -25.36 38.21 2.04
N SER A 159 -25.20 39.23 2.89
CA SER A 159 -23.91 39.58 3.49
C SER A 159 -23.56 38.65 4.65
N VAL A 160 -22.28 38.59 5.03
CA VAL A 160 -21.78 37.71 6.09
C VAL A 160 -20.81 38.44 7.02
N ARG A 161 -20.78 38.09 8.30
CA ARG A 161 -19.68 38.48 9.21
C ARG A 161 -18.85 37.26 9.57
N ILE A 162 -17.58 37.49 9.88
CA ILE A 162 -16.64 36.44 10.29
C ILE A 162 -16.33 36.67 11.77
N GLU A 163 -16.53 35.64 12.58
CA GLU A 163 -16.22 35.64 14.01
C GLU A 163 -15.16 34.56 14.28
N GLY A 164 -14.01 34.93 14.86
CA GLY A 164 -12.89 34.03 15.13
C GLY A 164 -11.70 34.21 14.16
N GLN A 165 -10.68 33.36 14.30
CA GLN A 165 -9.43 33.47 13.53
C GLN A 165 -9.34 32.43 12.41
N ALA A 166 -9.36 32.89 11.16
CA ALA A 166 -9.12 32.05 9.98
C ALA A 166 -8.45 32.88 8.88
N PRO A 167 -7.10 33.01 8.90
CA PRO A 167 -6.37 33.85 7.94
C PRO A 167 -6.62 33.47 6.47
N TRP A 168 -6.99 32.22 6.19
CA TRP A 168 -7.32 31.76 4.84
C TRP A 168 -8.59 32.40 4.26
N LEU A 169 -9.48 32.94 5.12
CA LEU A 169 -10.66 33.69 4.69
C LEU A 169 -10.34 35.12 4.27
N ASP A 170 -9.18 35.68 4.64
CA ASP A 170 -8.79 37.04 4.25
C ASP A 170 -8.59 37.16 2.73
N ALA A 171 -8.23 36.05 2.08
CA ALA A 171 -8.11 35.96 0.62
C ALA A 171 -9.45 35.64 -0.08
N ALA A 172 -10.53 35.37 0.68
CA ALA A 172 -11.83 35.04 0.13
C ALA A 172 -12.60 36.31 -0.26
N GLN A 173 -13.32 36.24 -1.38
CA GLN A 173 -14.12 37.35 -1.93
C GLN A 173 -15.53 37.32 -1.34
N LEU A 174 -15.63 37.33 0.00
CA LEU A 174 -16.91 37.25 0.70
C LEU A 174 -17.60 38.63 0.79
N PRO A 175 -18.94 38.69 0.77
CA PRO A 175 -19.69 39.93 0.99
C PRO A 175 -19.69 40.30 2.48
N VAL A 176 -18.54 40.72 3.00
CA VAL A 176 -18.35 40.93 4.44
C VAL A 176 -19.04 42.22 4.91
N ASP A 177 -19.94 42.10 5.89
CA ASP A 177 -20.56 43.22 6.60
C ASP A 177 -20.62 42.89 8.11
N LYS A 178 -20.13 43.80 8.96
CA LYS A 178 -20.15 43.62 10.42
C LYS A 178 -21.57 43.54 10.99
N ALA A 179 -22.57 44.10 10.31
CA ALA A 179 -23.98 44.06 10.72
C ALA A 179 -24.76 42.90 10.09
N ALA A 180 -24.13 42.06 9.26
CA ALA A 180 -24.77 40.91 8.65
C ALA A 180 -25.39 39.99 9.70
N SER A 181 -26.57 39.43 9.45
CA SER A 181 -27.17 38.39 10.30
C SER A 181 -26.41 37.07 10.21
N ARG A 182 -25.94 36.70 9.01
CA ARG A 182 -25.19 35.47 8.75
C ARG A 182 -23.76 35.52 9.28
N VAL A 183 -23.28 34.40 9.81
CA VAL A 183 -21.97 34.29 10.45
C VAL A 183 -21.19 33.11 9.92
N ILE A 184 -19.93 33.33 9.55
CA ILE A 184 -18.93 32.27 9.55
C ILE A 184 -18.25 32.30 10.91
N HIS A 185 -18.50 31.29 11.73
CA HIS A 185 -17.98 31.22 13.09
C HIS A 185 -16.84 30.19 13.14
N ILE A 186 -15.65 30.66 13.53
CA ILE A 186 -14.43 29.87 13.64
C ILE A 186 -14.11 29.68 15.12
N THR A 187 -14.34 28.47 15.64
CA THR A 187 -14.10 28.19 17.06
C THR A 187 -13.88 26.70 17.31
N ALA A 188 -13.02 26.39 18.27
CA ALA A 188 -12.85 25.02 18.76
C ALA A 188 -14.03 24.57 19.63
N GLU A 189 -14.86 25.52 20.07
CA GLU A 189 -15.91 25.26 21.04
C GLU A 189 -17.11 24.52 20.44
N GLN A 190 -17.76 23.72 21.29
CA GLN A 190 -19.04 23.09 20.93
C GLN A 190 -20.15 24.15 20.90
N ARG A 191 -20.93 24.16 19.82
CA ARG A 191 -22.03 25.11 19.64
C ARG A 191 -23.28 24.42 19.10
N PRO A 192 -24.48 24.80 19.54
CA PRO A 192 -25.71 24.31 18.94
C PRO A 192 -25.84 24.85 17.51
N PRO A 193 -26.33 24.05 16.56
CA PRO A 193 -26.45 24.48 15.17
C PRO A 193 -27.46 25.63 15.05
N ARG A 194 -27.09 26.69 14.33
CA ARG A 194 -27.95 27.85 14.04
C ARG A 194 -28.12 28.06 12.54
N THR A 195 -29.35 28.31 12.08
CA THR A 195 -29.67 28.37 10.64
C THR A 195 -28.87 29.42 9.88
N ASP A 196 -28.48 30.50 10.54
CA ASP A 196 -27.70 31.64 10.06
C ASP A 196 -26.19 31.51 10.26
N GLU A 197 -25.70 30.33 10.67
CA GLU A 197 -24.29 30.11 11.02
C GLU A 197 -23.65 29.02 10.15
N LEU A 198 -22.46 29.32 9.62
CA LEU A 198 -21.51 28.34 9.10
C LEU A 198 -20.43 28.12 10.16
N LEU A 199 -20.46 26.97 10.81
CA LEU A 199 -19.54 26.63 11.88
C LEU A 199 -18.35 25.83 11.34
N ILE A 200 -17.14 26.32 11.58
CA ILE A 200 -15.88 25.68 11.20
C ILE A 200 -14.98 25.57 12.44
N HIS A 201 -14.52 24.36 12.72
CA HIS A 201 -13.69 24.05 13.87
C HIS A 201 -12.22 23.98 13.47
N PRO A 202 -11.34 24.83 14.03
CA PRO A 202 -9.90 24.64 13.90
C PRO A 202 -9.48 23.42 14.72
N ARG A 203 -8.60 22.58 14.17
CA ARG A 203 -8.07 21.38 14.81
C ARG A 203 -6.94 21.73 15.75
N VAL A 204 -7.29 22.35 16.88
CA VAL A 204 -6.36 22.89 17.88
C VAL A 204 -6.19 21.98 19.10
N ALA A 205 -7.03 20.96 19.26
CA ALA A 205 -6.98 20.08 20.43
C ALA A 205 -6.24 18.77 20.13
N ALA A 206 -5.55 18.22 21.12
CA ALA A 206 -5.04 16.86 21.11
C ALA A 206 -5.45 16.14 22.41
N ALA A 207 -5.72 14.84 22.33
CA ALA A 207 -6.07 14.04 23.51
C ALA A 207 -4.87 13.17 23.91
N LEU A 208 -4.25 13.47 25.04
CA LEU A 208 -3.20 12.66 25.64
C LEU A 208 -3.84 11.55 26.48
N ILE A 209 -3.66 10.31 26.07
CA ILE A 209 -4.28 9.15 26.70
C ILE A 209 -3.38 8.62 27.80
N GLU A 210 -3.97 8.45 28.99
CA GLU A 210 -3.30 7.96 30.21
C GLU A 210 -3.95 6.68 30.75
N ARG A 211 -5.01 6.21 30.10
CA ARG A 211 -5.59 4.89 30.32
C ARG A 211 -6.25 4.40 29.01
N PRO A 212 -5.66 3.42 28.31
CA PRO A 212 -6.20 2.88 27.07
C PRO A 212 -7.03 1.65 27.40
N ASP A 213 -8.34 1.80 27.38
CA ASP A 213 -9.30 0.72 27.60
C ASP A 213 -10.49 0.87 26.66
N ALA A 214 -11.40 -0.10 26.69
CA ALA A 214 -12.58 -0.13 25.82
C ALA A 214 -13.49 1.11 25.97
N ASP A 215 -13.45 1.79 27.12
CA ASP A 215 -14.28 2.96 27.42
C ASP A 215 -13.63 4.29 26.98
N LEU A 216 -12.44 4.24 26.36
CA LEU A 216 -11.68 5.42 25.93
C LEU A 216 -12.52 6.38 25.08
N SER A 217 -13.29 5.86 24.12
CA SER A 217 -14.11 6.71 23.24
C SER A 217 -15.20 7.47 24.01
N ALA A 218 -15.82 6.82 25.00
CA ALA A 218 -16.84 7.44 25.85
C ALA A 218 -16.23 8.51 26.77
N ARG A 219 -15.08 8.22 27.40
CA ARG A 219 -14.37 9.20 28.24
C ARG A 219 -13.88 10.40 27.45
N LEU A 220 -13.40 10.19 26.23
CA LEU A 220 -12.99 11.27 25.34
C LEU A 220 -14.16 12.19 25.00
N GLN A 221 -15.33 11.63 24.67
CA GLN A 221 -16.55 12.42 24.43
C GLN A 221 -16.97 13.21 25.67
N GLN A 222 -16.91 12.60 26.86
CA GLN A 222 -17.23 13.27 28.11
C GLN A 222 -16.25 14.42 28.41
N ALA A 223 -14.95 14.20 28.24
CA ALA A 223 -13.93 15.22 28.47
C ALA A 223 -14.07 16.39 27.49
N LEU A 224 -14.34 16.11 26.20
CA LEU A 224 -14.60 17.15 25.20
C LEU A 224 -15.82 18.00 25.58
N SER A 225 -16.91 17.35 26.00
CA SER A 225 -18.12 18.06 26.44
C SER A 225 -17.86 18.90 27.70
N ALA A 226 -17.12 18.38 28.69
CA ALA A 226 -16.77 19.09 29.91
C ALA A 226 -15.86 20.30 29.64
N ALA A 227 -14.99 20.21 28.63
CA ALA A 227 -14.13 21.29 28.17
C ALA A 227 -14.80 22.25 27.17
N ASN A 228 -16.10 22.04 26.86
CA ASN A 228 -16.82 22.78 25.82
C ASN A 228 -16.12 22.74 24.45
N LEU A 229 -15.47 21.63 24.08
CA LEU A 229 -14.77 21.46 22.80
C LEU A 229 -15.58 20.60 21.83
N ALA A 230 -15.64 21.01 20.57
CA ALA A 230 -16.25 20.22 19.51
C ALA A 230 -15.36 19.01 19.16
N PRO A 231 -15.93 17.81 18.91
CA PRO A 231 -15.14 16.65 18.47
C PRO A 231 -14.31 16.91 17.21
N GLN A 232 -14.81 17.74 16.29
CA GLN A 232 -14.13 18.13 15.05
C GLN A 232 -12.89 19.02 15.29
N ALA A 233 -12.76 19.64 16.48
CA ALA A 233 -11.58 20.41 16.87
C ALA A 233 -10.40 19.52 17.33
N LEU A 234 -10.63 18.21 17.49
CA LEU A 234 -9.61 17.25 17.85
C LEU A 234 -8.74 16.90 16.62
N ALA A 235 -7.44 17.15 16.74
CA ALA A 235 -6.46 16.92 15.69
C ALA A 235 -5.93 15.49 15.68
N CYS A 236 -5.64 14.92 16.86
CA CYS A 236 -5.03 13.61 17.02
C CYS A 236 -5.19 13.04 18.44
N LEU A 237 -4.94 11.75 18.58
CA LEU A 237 -4.69 11.07 19.84
C LEU A 237 -3.17 11.00 20.08
N LEU A 238 -2.75 11.24 21.32
CA LEU A 238 -1.38 11.10 21.78
C LEU A 238 -1.32 10.02 22.86
N ALA A 239 -0.29 9.18 22.84
CA ALA A 239 -0.04 8.19 23.89
C ALA A 239 1.46 8.05 24.14
N ASP A 240 1.84 7.52 25.30
CA ASP A 240 3.24 7.19 25.56
C ASP A 240 3.75 6.08 24.62
N LYS A 241 5.02 6.15 24.21
CA LYS A 241 5.65 5.17 23.32
C LYS A 241 5.59 3.73 23.86
N SER A 242 5.51 3.52 25.16
CA SER A 242 5.31 2.19 25.76
C SER A 242 4.00 1.52 25.35
N TRP A 243 3.01 2.29 24.88
CA TRP A 243 1.71 1.76 24.44
C TRP A 243 1.60 1.63 22.92
N MET A 244 2.74 1.66 22.21
CA MET A 244 2.75 1.63 20.75
C MET A 244 2.04 0.41 20.15
N ALA A 245 2.05 -0.73 20.84
CA ALA A 245 1.37 -1.95 20.43
C ALA A 245 -0.03 -2.14 21.04
N ASN A 246 -0.56 -1.19 21.83
CA ASN A 246 -1.84 -1.35 22.51
C ASN A 246 -3.03 -1.35 21.53
N ALA A 247 -3.78 -2.45 21.48
CA ALA A 247 -4.87 -2.65 20.52
C ALA A 247 -6.06 -1.69 20.72
N GLU A 248 -6.38 -1.32 21.96
CA GLU A 248 -7.48 -0.41 22.27
C GLU A 248 -7.23 1.00 21.72
N LEU A 249 -5.98 1.49 21.81
CA LEU A 249 -5.60 2.78 21.21
C LEU A 249 -5.77 2.78 19.69
N HIS A 250 -5.30 1.74 19.01
CA HIS A 250 -5.41 1.62 17.56
C HIS A 250 -6.87 1.54 17.12
N THR A 251 -7.68 0.75 17.85
CA THR A 251 -9.12 0.63 17.60
C THR A 251 -9.83 1.96 17.78
N ALA A 252 -9.55 2.68 18.87
CA ALA A 252 -10.12 4.00 19.12
C ALA A 252 -9.72 5.01 18.03
N ALA A 253 -8.45 5.03 17.62
CA ALA A 253 -7.97 5.90 16.56
C ALA A 253 -8.68 5.66 15.22
N GLU A 254 -8.88 4.38 14.85
CA GLU A 254 -9.59 3.99 13.63
C GLU A 254 -11.07 4.39 13.67
N VAL A 255 -11.78 4.07 14.77
CA VAL A 255 -13.20 4.42 14.96
C VAL A 255 -13.42 5.93 14.91
N LEU A 256 -12.56 6.69 15.58
CA LEU A 256 -12.62 8.15 15.62
C LEU A 256 -12.09 8.81 14.34
N LYS A 257 -11.41 8.04 13.47
CA LYS A 257 -10.72 8.53 12.26
C LYS A 257 -9.71 9.63 12.58
N LEU A 258 -8.96 9.44 13.66
CA LEU A 258 -7.95 10.37 14.14
C LEU A 258 -6.54 9.77 13.99
N PRO A 259 -5.55 10.58 13.60
CA PRO A 259 -4.15 10.18 13.72
C PRO A 259 -3.81 9.81 15.17
N LEU A 260 -3.09 8.69 15.34
CA LEU A 260 -2.49 8.30 16.61
C LEU A 260 -0.99 8.55 16.56
N ARG A 261 -0.48 9.30 17.54
CA ARG A 261 0.94 9.63 17.67
C ARG A 261 1.45 9.20 19.04
N PHE A 262 2.71 8.80 19.08
CA PHE A 262 3.39 8.32 20.26
C PHE A 262 4.47 9.31 20.68
N ILE A 263 4.38 9.75 21.92
CA ILE A 263 5.26 10.74 22.51
C ILE A 263 6.25 10.09 23.48
N HIS A 264 7.28 10.83 23.83
CA HIS A 264 8.24 10.48 24.87
C HIS A 264 8.35 11.66 25.86
N SER A 265 9.00 11.46 26.99
CA SER A 265 9.03 12.45 28.09
C SER A 265 9.54 13.85 27.71
N THR A 266 10.38 13.97 26.67
CA THR A 266 10.91 15.25 26.17
C THR A 266 10.15 15.83 24.98
N SER A 267 9.01 15.24 24.59
CA SER A 267 8.19 15.77 23.51
C SER A 267 7.60 17.13 23.90
N ALA A 268 7.73 18.13 23.02
CA ALA A 268 7.05 19.41 23.20
C ALA A 268 5.54 19.23 22.93
N LEU A 269 4.71 19.48 23.93
CA LEU A 269 3.27 19.32 23.87
C LEU A 269 2.55 20.67 24.01
N PRO A 270 1.34 20.82 23.43
CA PRO A 270 0.50 21.98 23.71
C PRO A 270 0.14 22.07 25.19
N ALA A 271 -0.30 23.25 25.63
CA ALA A 271 -0.66 23.48 27.02
C ALA A 271 -1.86 22.60 27.43
N GLU A 272 -1.83 22.10 28.66
CA GLU A 272 -2.96 21.38 29.23
C GLU A 272 -4.16 22.33 29.38
N HIS A 273 -5.30 21.90 28.87
CA HIS A 273 -6.55 22.67 28.90
C HIS A 273 -7.59 22.03 29.83
N HIS A 274 -7.67 20.71 29.85
CA HIS A 274 -8.62 19.98 30.70
C HIS A 274 -8.05 18.61 31.10
N ALA A 275 -8.17 18.28 32.38
CA ALA A 275 -7.87 16.96 32.91
C ALA A 275 -9.17 16.15 33.02
N GLY A 276 -9.23 15.03 32.30
CA GLY A 276 -10.32 14.07 32.35
C GLY A 276 -9.94 12.81 33.11
N ASP A 277 -10.85 11.84 33.16
CA ASP A 277 -10.55 10.52 33.72
C ASP A 277 -9.72 9.68 32.74
N GLY A 278 -8.45 9.45 33.07
CA GLY A 278 -7.52 8.64 32.26
C GLY A 278 -7.12 9.26 30.93
N LEU A 279 -7.31 10.58 30.75
CA LEU A 279 -6.81 11.34 29.62
C LEU A 279 -6.74 12.84 29.95
N ARG A 280 -5.97 13.58 29.14
CA ARG A 280 -5.90 15.04 29.18
C ARG A 280 -6.14 15.63 27.81
N LEU A 281 -6.85 16.75 27.76
CA LEU A 281 -7.01 17.55 26.55
C LEU A 281 -5.97 18.66 26.56
N LEU A 282 -5.20 18.72 25.48
CA LEU A 282 -4.17 19.72 25.23
C LEU A 282 -4.68 20.67 24.15
N LEU A 283 -4.40 21.96 24.27
CA LEU A 283 -4.90 22.98 23.35
C LEU A 283 -3.75 23.85 22.83
N GLY A 284 -3.67 23.99 21.50
CA GLY A 284 -2.79 24.94 20.82
C GLY A 284 -3.50 26.25 20.48
N GLU A 285 -2.72 27.32 20.31
CA GLU A 285 -3.25 28.62 19.86
C GLU A 285 -3.61 28.64 18.37
N GLN A 286 -3.05 27.71 17.59
CA GLN A 286 -3.25 27.55 16.15
C GLN A 286 -3.47 26.06 15.84
N PRO A 287 -4.08 25.73 14.68
CA PRO A 287 -4.25 24.34 14.27
C PRO A 287 -2.95 23.53 14.41
N LEU A 288 -3.05 22.35 15.02
CA LEU A 288 -1.87 21.56 15.39
C LEU A 288 -1.22 20.93 14.15
N ASP A 289 0.10 21.10 14.03
CA ASP A 289 0.92 20.33 13.08
C ASP A 289 1.19 18.94 13.66
N ILE A 290 0.30 17.99 13.31
CA ILE A 290 0.33 16.61 13.81
C ILE A 290 1.65 15.88 13.51
N GLU A 291 2.37 16.28 12.44
CA GLU A 291 3.62 15.62 12.07
C GLU A 291 4.77 16.00 13.00
N ARG A 292 4.66 17.13 13.72
CA ARG A 292 5.60 17.55 14.77
C ARG A 292 5.27 16.98 16.15
N LEU A 293 4.08 16.41 16.32
CA LEU A 293 3.64 15.84 17.60
C LEU A 293 4.01 14.36 17.66
N GLY A 294 5.07 14.04 18.40
CA GLY A 294 5.55 12.67 18.58
C GLY A 294 5.88 11.98 17.25
N GLN A 295 5.83 10.64 17.26
CA GLN A 295 6.03 9.79 16.07
C GLN A 295 4.81 8.91 15.81
N ARG A 296 4.58 8.51 14.56
CA ARG A 296 3.65 7.42 14.27
C ARG A 296 4.24 6.06 14.69
N ARG A 297 3.38 5.03 14.77
CA ARG A 297 3.84 3.64 14.80
C ARG A 297 4.44 3.29 13.44
N GLY A 298 5.65 2.76 13.42
CA GLY A 298 6.25 2.28 12.17
C GLY A 298 5.84 0.84 11.89
N ARG A 299 6.04 0.45 10.63
CA ARG A 299 5.60 -0.84 10.11
C ARG A 299 6.74 -1.53 9.37
N LEU A 300 6.88 -2.83 9.58
CA LEU A 300 7.74 -3.71 8.82
C LEU A 300 6.88 -4.74 8.08
N SER A 301 6.82 -4.63 6.76
CA SER A 301 6.11 -5.59 5.90
C SER A 301 7.12 -6.52 5.25
N VAL A 302 7.07 -7.83 5.55
CA VAL A 302 7.88 -8.84 4.89
C VAL A 302 7.11 -9.40 3.71
N VAL A 303 7.60 -9.18 2.48
CA VAL A 303 6.81 -9.39 1.26
C VAL A 303 7.43 -10.40 0.32
N GLY A 304 6.56 -11.19 -0.33
CA GLY A 304 6.93 -12.06 -1.45
C GLY A 304 6.55 -11.46 -2.79
N LEU A 305 7.54 -11.19 -3.67
CA LEU A 305 7.26 -10.66 -5.01
C LEU A 305 6.64 -11.69 -5.97
N GLY A 306 6.59 -12.97 -5.60
CA GLY A 306 6.32 -14.06 -6.53
C GLY A 306 7.57 -14.50 -7.33
N PRO A 307 7.41 -15.36 -8.34
CA PRO A 307 8.53 -16.02 -9.03
C PRO A 307 9.33 -15.05 -9.94
N GLY A 308 8.68 -14.00 -10.44
CA GLY A 308 9.35 -12.89 -11.11
C GLY A 308 8.44 -12.00 -11.95
N ALA A 309 7.40 -12.56 -12.56
CA ALA A 309 6.47 -11.79 -13.38
C ALA A 309 5.57 -10.92 -12.49
N ALA A 310 5.38 -9.65 -12.87
CA ALA A 310 4.59 -8.70 -12.11
C ALA A 310 3.13 -9.14 -11.90
N GLU A 311 2.58 -9.94 -12.83
CA GLU A 311 1.21 -10.50 -12.74
C GLU A 311 1.03 -11.50 -11.59
N HIS A 312 2.12 -12.07 -11.07
CA HIS A 312 2.09 -12.96 -9.91
C HIS A 312 2.26 -12.23 -8.57
N MET A 313 2.48 -10.91 -8.60
CA MET A 313 2.54 -10.09 -7.39
C MET A 313 1.14 -9.82 -6.88
N THR A 314 0.91 -10.05 -5.59
CA THR A 314 -0.41 -9.80 -5.00
C THR A 314 -0.67 -8.30 -4.87
N PRO A 315 -1.95 -7.85 -4.96
CA PRO A 315 -2.30 -6.45 -4.74
C PRO A 315 -1.89 -5.93 -3.34
N ALA A 316 -1.86 -6.81 -2.33
CA ALA A 316 -1.40 -6.45 -0.99
C ALA A 316 0.09 -6.08 -0.99
N VAL A 317 0.94 -6.88 -1.62
CA VAL A 317 2.38 -6.58 -1.76
C VAL A 317 2.61 -5.30 -2.55
N ARG A 318 1.86 -5.07 -3.63
CA ARG A 318 1.94 -3.81 -4.40
C ARG A 318 1.61 -2.59 -3.54
N ARG A 319 0.56 -2.65 -2.72
CA ARG A 319 0.22 -1.55 -1.78
C ARG A 319 1.33 -1.31 -0.76
N ALA A 320 1.89 -2.37 -0.18
CA ALA A 320 3.00 -2.22 0.77
C ALA A 320 4.21 -1.54 0.11
N LEU A 321 4.57 -1.95 -1.10
CA LEU A 321 5.63 -1.30 -1.89
C LEU A 321 5.28 0.15 -2.24
N ASP A 322 4.02 0.45 -2.55
CA ASP A 322 3.55 1.81 -2.87
C ASP A 322 3.48 2.73 -1.65
N GLU A 323 3.48 2.20 -0.43
CA GLU A 323 3.44 2.96 0.83
C GLU A 323 4.79 3.02 1.54
N ALA A 324 5.75 2.17 1.15
CA ALA A 324 7.05 2.06 1.78
C ALA A 324 7.85 3.36 1.65
N GLU A 325 8.66 3.65 2.66
CA GLU A 325 9.71 4.66 2.64
C GLU A 325 11.08 4.02 2.47
N ASP A 326 11.25 2.80 3.01
CA ASP A 326 12.50 2.03 2.93
C ASP A 326 12.23 0.63 2.39
N LEU A 327 13.09 0.20 1.46
CA LEU A 327 13.03 -1.13 0.87
C LEU A 327 14.37 -1.84 1.11
N LEU A 328 14.32 -2.94 1.86
CA LEU A 328 15.48 -3.78 2.17
C LEU A 328 15.33 -5.11 1.46
N GLY A 329 16.44 -5.67 0.98
CA GLY A 329 16.43 -7.00 0.40
C GLY A 329 17.70 -7.29 -0.40
N TYR A 330 17.75 -8.50 -0.95
CA TYR A 330 18.79 -8.84 -1.91
C TYR A 330 18.68 -7.92 -3.14
N ASP A 331 19.80 -7.37 -3.61
CA ASP A 331 19.86 -6.37 -4.70
C ASP A 331 19.00 -6.74 -5.93
N THR A 332 19.04 -8.00 -6.35
CA THR A 332 18.23 -8.46 -7.49
C THR A 332 16.74 -8.36 -7.22
N TYR A 333 16.28 -8.65 -6.00
CA TYR A 333 14.86 -8.60 -5.66
C TYR A 333 14.37 -7.16 -5.47
N VAL A 334 15.21 -6.29 -4.90
CA VAL A 334 14.92 -4.85 -4.81
C VAL A 334 14.70 -4.27 -6.21
N LYS A 335 15.55 -4.63 -7.19
CA LYS A 335 15.40 -4.22 -8.59
C LYS A 335 14.13 -4.76 -9.26
N MET A 336 13.67 -5.93 -8.84
CA MET A 336 12.44 -6.56 -9.36
C MET A 336 11.15 -5.99 -8.77
N ALA A 337 11.20 -5.29 -7.64
CA ALA A 337 10.01 -4.76 -6.95
C ALA A 337 9.37 -3.55 -7.66
N GLY A 338 10.00 -3.05 -8.72
CA GLY A 338 9.56 -1.87 -9.46
C GLY A 338 8.15 -1.99 -10.09
N PRO A 339 7.54 -0.85 -10.47
CA PRO A 339 8.08 0.51 -10.33
C PRO A 339 8.08 1.01 -8.88
N LEU A 340 9.10 1.80 -8.53
CA LEU A 340 9.30 2.42 -7.20
C LEU A 340 9.19 3.94 -7.31
N ARG A 341 8.78 4.61 -6.24
CA ARG A 341 8.75 6.08 -6.17
C ARG A 341 10.16 6.62 -5.95
N THR A 342 10.42 7.84 -6.43
CA THR A 342 11.75 8.47 -6.37
C THR A 342 12.19 8.86 -4.97
N ASP A 343 11.25 9.02 -4.04
CA ASP A 343 11.48 9.35 -2.63
C ASP A 343 11.79 8.12 -1.76
N GLN A 344 11.70 6.91 -2.31
CA GLN A 344 11.96 5.68 -1.58
C GLN A 344 13.45 5.41 -1.43
N CYS A 345 13.86 5.07 -0.21
CA CYS A 345 15.23 4.69 0.11
C CYS A 345 15.44 3.19 -0.12
N LEU A 346 16.46 2.83 -0.89
CA LEU A 346 16.79 1.44 -1.21
C LEU A 346 18.01 1.01 -0.40
N HIS A 347 17.89 -0.11 0.30
CA HIS A 347 18.95 -0.73 1.09
C HIS A 347 19.28 -2.12 0.52
N PRO A 348 19.90 -2.19 -0.67
CA PRO A 348 20.30 -3.46 -1.26
C PRO A 348 21.45 -4.08 -0.44
N SER A 349 21.39 -5.38 -0.22
CA SER A 349 22.50 -6.14 0.36
C SER A 349 22.81 -7.39 -0.46
N ASP A 350 23.88 -8.09 -0.07
CA ASP A 350 24.13 -9.47 -0.51
C ASP A 350 23.19 -10.47 0.21
N ASN A 351 23.43 -11.76 0.07
CA ASN A 351 22.60 -12.83 0.65
C ASN A 351 23.20 -13.51 1.89
N ARG A 352 24.13 -12.87 2.61
CA ARG A 352 24.91 -13.53 3.69
C ARG A 352 24.51 -13.16 5.12
N GLU A 353 23.85 -12.02 5.31
CA GLU A 353 23.60 -11.46 6.66
C GLU A 353 22.10 -11.18 6.88
N GLU A 354 21.28 -12.23 6.87
CA GLU A 354 19.81 -12.13 6.97
C GLU A 354 19.35 -11.51 8.30
N LEU A 355 19.94 -11.92 9.43
CA LEU A 355 19.61 -11.38 10.76
C LEU A 355 19.97 -9.90 10.89
N GLN A 356 21.12 -9.47 10.37
CA GLN A 356 21.52 -8.06 10.39
C GLN A 356 20.59 -7.19 9.54
N ARG A 357 20.14 -7.71 8.39
CA ARG A 357 19.15 -7.02 7.56
C ARG A 357 17.81 -6.89 8.27
N ALA A 358 17.37 -7.93 8.97
CA ALA A 358 16.16 -7.89 9.79
C ALA A 358 16.27 -6.86 10.92
N ALA A 359 17.40 -6.84 11.64
CA ALA A 359 17.67 -5.84 12.67
C ALA A 359 17.63 -4.40 12.12
N HIS A 360 18.30 -4.14 11.00
CA HIS A 360 18.26 -2.82 10.34
C HIS A 360 16.84 -2.42 9.92
N ALA A 361 16.03 -3.37 9.44
CA ALA A 361 14.64 -3.10 9.10
C ALA A 361 13.81 -2.71 10.33
N PHE A 362 14.03 -3.36 11.48
CA PHE A 362 13.38 -3.00 12.73
C PHE A 362 13.87 -1.65 13.29
N GLU A 363 15.15 -1.31 13.18
CA GLU A 363 15.67 0.01 13.59
C GLU A 363 14.96 1.15 12.85
N LEU A 364 14.83 1.02 11.52
CA LEU A 364 14.10 1.98 10.70
C LEU A 364 12.61 2.03 11.08
N ALA A 365 11.96 0.88 11.25
CA ALA A 365 10.55 0.81 11.61
C ALA A 365 10.28 1.35 13.03
N ALA A 366 11.16 1.11 13.99
CA ALA A 366 11.03 1.63 15.36
C ALA A 366 11.11 3.17 15.44
N ALA A 367 11.70 3.81 14.43
CA ALA A 367 11.69 5.26 14.22
C ALA A 367 10.37 5.79 13.60
N GLY A 368 9.35 4.93 13.43
CA GLY A 368 8.06 5.30 12.85
C GLY A 368 7.98 5.16 11.33
N ARG A 369 8.98 4.57 10.68
CA ARG A 369 9.04 4.47 9.21
C ARG A 369 8.22 3.28 8.69
N ARG A 370 7.83 3.34 7.42
CA ARG A 370 7.19 2.23 6.69
C ARG A 370 8.24 1.49 5.90
N VAL A 371 8.55 0.28 6.35
CA VAL A 371 9.68 -0.50 5.88
C VAL A 371 9.18 -1.77 5.19
N VAL A 372 9.74 -2.10 4.03
CA VAL A 372 9.45 -3.34 3.31
C VAL A 372 10.70 -4.20 3.22
N MET A 373 10.61 -5.44 3.71
CA MET A 373 11.62 -6.48 3.54
C MET A 373 11.23 -7.38 2.37
N ILE A 374 12.01 -7.35 1.30
CA ILE A 374 11.69 -8.00 0.02
C ILE A 374 12.29 -9.40 -0.06
N SER A 375 11.45 -10.38 -0.39
CA SER A 375 11.81 -11.75 -0.77
C SER A 375 11.30 -12.10 -2.16
N SER A 376 11.99 -13.01 -2.87
CA SER A 376 11.42 -13.68 -4.05
C SER A 376 10.46 -14.78 -3.66
N GLY A 377 9.49 -15.10 -4.51
CA GLY A 377 8.53 -16.16 -4.22
C GLY A 377 7.63 -15.77 -3.05
N ASP A 378 7.58 -16.64 -2.04
CA ASP A 378 6.87 -16.41 -0.78
C ASP A 378 7.88 -16.15 0.36
N PRO A 379 7.68 -15.16 1.24
CA PRO A 379 8.65 -14.82 2.27
C PRO A 379 8.74 -15.88 3.38
N GLY A 380 7.74 -16.76 3.51
CA GLY A 380 7.73 -17.89 4.45
C GLY A 380 8.43 -19.14 3.93
N VAL A 381 8.77 -19.21 2.63
CA VAL A 381 9.41 -20.38 2.01
C VAL A 381 10.89 -20.13 1.80
N PHE A 382 11.71 -20.56 2.78
CA PHE A 382 13.18 -20.44 2.74
C PHE A 382 13.68 -19.02 2.46
N ALA A 383 13.03 -18.03 3.07
CA ALA A 383 13.28 -16.60 2.85
C ALA A 383 13.20 -15.79 4.16
N MET A 384 13.01 -14.47 4.07
CA MET A 384 13.27 -13.53 5.17
C MET A 384 12.29 -13.60 6.35
N ALA A 385 11.10 -14.20 6.22
CA ALA A 385 10.11 -14.14 7.32
C ALA A 385 10.63 -14.81 8.60
N ALA A 386 11.29 -15.97 8.48
CA ALA A 386 11.89 -16.65 9.63
C ALA A 386 12.98 -15.80 10.30
N ALA A 387 13.92 -15.25 9.51
CA ALA A 387 14.97 -14.38 10.03
C ALA A 387 14.43 -13.11 10.70
N VAL A 388 13.31 -12.55 10.21
CA VAL A 388 12.64 -11.41 10.84
C VAL A 388 12.01 -11.81 12.18
N MET A 389 11.39 -12.98 12.27
CA MET A 389 10.86 -13.49 13.54
C MET A 389 11.97 -13.76 14.55
N GLU A 390 13.07 -14.39 14.13
CA GLU A 390 14.26 -14.64 14.96
C GLU A 390 14.87 -13.33 15.48
N ALA A 391 14.92 -12.29 14.64
CA ALA A 391 15.38 -10.97 15.08
C ALA A 391 14.43 -10.36 16.12
N LEU A 392 13.10 -10.47 15.93
CA LEU A 392 12.12 -9.94 16.89
C LEU A 392 12.14 -10.69 18.24
N GLU A 393 12.33 -12.01 18.22
CA GLU A 393 12.48 -12.83 19.42
C GLU A 393 13.76 -12.47 20.21
N SER A 394 14.79 -11.98 19.50
CA SER A 394 16.06 -11.60 20.11
C SER A 394 15.89 -10.42 21.08
N PRO A 395 16.56 -10.43 22.26
CA PRO A 395 16.45 -9.36 23.26
C PRO A 395 17.21 -8.07 22.88
N GLN A 396 17.49 -7.85 21.59
CA GLN A 396 18.32 -6.73 21.13
C GLN A 396 17.65 -5.37 21.36
N SER A 397 16.32 -5.29 21.23
CA SER A 397 15.59 -4.04 21.48
C SER A 397 14.13 -4.28 21.83
N GLU A 398 13.70 -3.81 23.00
CA GLU A 398 12.28 -3.77 23.37
C GLU A 398 11.45 -2.90 22.41
N ALA A 399 12.06 -1.89 21.79
CA ALA A 399 11.37 -0.98 20.87
C ALA A 399 10.83 -1.68 19.63
N TRP A 400 11.39 -2.84 19.25
CA TRP A 400 10.94 -3.62 18.09
C TRP A 400 9.56 -4.23 18.30
N HIS A 401 9.18 -4.51 19.55
CA HIS A 401 7.84 -5.01 19.89
C HIS A 401 6.74 -3.95 19.67
N GLY A 402 7.11 -2.67 19.60
CA GLY A 402 6.22 -1.58 19.23
C GLY A 402 5.95 -1.48 17.73
N VAL A 403 6.76 -2.12 16.88
CA VAL A 403 6.59 -2.08 15.42
C VAL A 403 5.35 -2.88 15.00
N GLU A 404 4.63 -2.40 14.00
CA GLU A 404 3.61 -3.20 13.32
C GLU A 404 4.31 -4.16 12.36
N LEU A 405 4.24 -5.47 12.61
CA LEU A 405 4.85 -6.49 11.75
C LEU A 405 3.76 -7.21 10.96
N GLU A 406 3.95 -7.30 9.64
CA GLU A 406 3.10 -8.12 8.77
C GLU A 406 3.94 -8.97 7.81
N VAL A 407 3.43 -10.16 7.47
CA VAL A 407 4.01 -11.04 6.46
C VAL A 407 3.01 -11.19 5.33
N LEU A 408 3.36 -10.69 4.15
CA LEU A 408 2.50 -10.68 2.97
C LEU A 408 2.92 -11.79 2.00
N PRO A 409 2.03 -12.75 1.71
CA PRO A 409 2.37 -13.93 0.92
C PRO A 409 2.64 -13.59 -0.54
N GLY A 410 3.39 -14.48 -1.20
CA GLY A 410 3.68 -14.41 -2.63
C GLY A 410 3.59 -15.78 -3.30
N VAL A 411 3.52 -15.81 -4.64
CA VAL A 411 3.48 -17.08 -5.37
C VAL A 411 4.85 -17.75 -5.31
N SER A 412 4.94 -18.87 -4.59
CA SER A 412 6.16 -19.65 -4.44
C SER A 412 6.65 -20.23 -5.78
N ALA A 413 7.97 -20.32 -5.99
CA ALA A 413 8.56 -20.83 -7.24
C ALA A 413 8.13 -22.28 -7.54
N ALA A 414 7.91 -23.09 -6.48
CA ALA A 414 7.36 -24.44 -6.56
C ALA A 414 6.00 -24.48 -7.25
N LEU A 415 5.07 -23.65 -6.80
CA LEU A 415 3.72 -23.61 -7.34
C LEU A 415 3.69 -22.99 -8.73
N ALA A 416 4.50 -21.95 -8.99
CA ALA A 416 4.64 -21.37 -10.31
C ALA A 416 5.17 -22.37 -11.35
N THR A 417 6.23 -23.13 -10.98
CA THR A 417 6.79 -24.19 -11.84
C THR A 417 5.78 -25.31 -12.08
N ALA A 418 5.09 -25.75 -11.03
CA ALA A 418 4.07 -26.78 -11.13
C ALA A 418 2.93 -26.35 -12.07
N ALA A 419 2.41 -25.13 -11.93
CA ALA A 419 1.34 -24.59 -12.78
C ALA A 419 1.75 -24.51 -14.26
N LYS A 420 3.01 -24.17 -14.55
CA LYS A 420 3.53 -24.17 -15.93
C LYS A 420 3.65 -25.58 -16.52
N ALA A 421 3.98 -26.57 -15.69
CA ALA A 421 4.11 -27.97 -16.09
C ALA A 421 2.77 -28.73 -16.17
N GLY A 422 1.76 -28.29 -15.42
CA GLY A 422 0.48 -28.96 -15.25
C GLY A 422 0.08 -28.99 -13.78
N ALA A 423 0.14 -30.17 -13.16
CA ALA A 423 -0.14 -30.36 -11.74
C ALA A 423 0.75 -31.45 -11.10
N PRO A 424 2.11 -31.39 -11.23
CA PRO A 424 3.00 -32.39 -10.64
C PRO A 424 2.95 -32.43 -9.10
N LEU A 425 2.42 -31.36 -8.47
CA LEU A 425 2.21 -31.24 -7.03
C LEU A 425 0.71 -31.41 -6.65
N GLY A 426 -0.07 -32.12 -7.48
CA GLY A 426 -1.53 -32.29 -7.29
C GLY A 426 -1.94 -33.29 -6.20
N HIS A 427 -0.99 -34.02 -5.62
CA HIS A 427 -1.14 -34.88 -4.44
C HIS A 427 -0.17 -34.38 -3.35
N ASP A 428 -0.24 -34.96 -2.14
CA ASP A 428 0.71 -34.75 -1.04
C ASP A 428 2.16 -34.60 -1.54
N PHE A 429 2.75 -33.47 -1.17
CA PHE A 429 4.09 -33.10 -1.57
C PHE A 429 4.82 -32.39 -0.41
N CYS A 430 6.13 -32.26 -0.53
CA CYS A 430 6.92 -31.45 0.39
C CYS A 430 7.91 -30.53 -0.35
N LEU A 431 8.32 -29.46 0.35
CA LEU A 431 9.36 -28.54 -0.10
C LEU A 431 10.62 -28.79 0.73
N ILE A 432 11.76 -29.00 0.08
CA ILE A 432 13.03 -29.25 0.75
C ILE A 432 14.10 -28.31 0.19
N SER A 433 14.76 -27.55 1.06
CA SER A 433 15.98 -26.82 0.66
C SER A 433 17.18 -27.76 0.78
N LEU A 434 17.98 -27.87 -0.27
CA LEU A 434 19.22 -28.65 -0.27
C LEU A 434 20.43 -27.86 0.27
N SER A 435 20.23 -26.62 0.74
CA SER A 435 21.28 -25.84 1.38
C SER A 435 21.48 -26.26 2.84
N ASP A 436 22.71 -26.61 3.19
CA ASP A 436 23.18 -27.03 4.50
C ASP A 436 23.89 -25.91 5.30
N ASN A 437 23.84 -24.65 4.82
CA ASN A 437 24.49 -23.51 5.49
C ASN A 437 24.15 -23.40 6.99
N LEU A 438 22.87 -23.59 7.33
CA LEU A 438 22.33 -23.47 8.68
C LEU A 438 21.76 -24.79 9.20
N LYS A 439 21.87 -25.87 8.41
CA LYS A 439 21.22 -27.16 8.69
C LYS A 439 22.21 -28.27 8.40
N PRO A 440 22.56 -29.14 9.36
CA PRO A 440 23.44 -30.27 9.09
C PRO A 440 22.91 -31.14 7.94
N TRP A 441 23.77 -31.50 6.99
CA TRP A 441 23.38 -32.29 5.81
C TRP A 441 22.70 -33.60 6.17
N ALA A 442 23.12 -34.28 7.24
CA ALA A 442 22.50 -35.51 7.73
C ALA A 442 20.99 -35.37 8.00
N VAL A 443 20.52 -34.20 8.45
CA VAL A 443 19.09 -33.91 8.64
C VAL A 443 18.37 -33.80 7.29
N ILE A 444 19.03 -33.24 6.29
CA ILE A 444 18.50 -33.14 4.91
C ILE A 444 18.40 -34.54 4.29
N GLU A 445 19.42 -35.39 4.45
CA GLU A 445 19.39 -36.78 3.97
C GLU A 445 18.22 -37.58 4.56
N GLN A 446 18.02 -37.51 5.88
CA GLN A 446 16.89 -38.17 6.55
C GLN A 446 15.54 -37.69 6.00
N ARG A 447 15.39 -36.39 5.76
CA ARG A 447 14.15 -35.82 5.17
C ARG A 447 13.91 -36.33 3.76
N LEU A 448 14.96 -36.41 2.94
CA LEU A 448 14.88 -36.94 1.57
C LEU A 448 14.48 -38.41 1.57
N GLN A 449 15.11 -39.23 2.42
CA GLN A 449 14.78 -40.66 2.56
C GLN A 449 13.33 -40.87 3.01
N HIS A 450 12.87 -40.14 4.03
CA HIS A 450 11.49 -40.26 4.50
C HIS A 450 10.47 -39.77 3.48
N ALA A 451 10.71 -38.63 2.82
CA ALA A 451 9.82 -38.13 1.77
C ALA A 451 9.76 -39.10 0.58
N ALA A 452 10.89 -39.72 0.23
CA ALA A 452 10.93 -40.75 -0.78
C ALA A 452 10.16 -42.00 -0.33
N ALA A 453 10.43 -42.55 0.85
CA ALA A 453 9.74 -43.72 1.38
C ALA A 453 8.22 -43.53 1.51
N ALA A 454 7.76 -42.31 1.80
CA ALA A 454 6.33 -41.96 1.89
C ALA A 454 5.66 -41.68 0.52
N ASP A 455 6.37 -41.93 -0.59
CA ASP A 455 5.94 -41.64 -1.96
C ASP A 455 5.48 -40.20 -2.23
N LEU A 456 6.02 -39.22 -1.49
CA LEU A 456 5.68 -37.81 -1.71
C LEU A 456 6.31 -37.30 -3.01
N ALA A 457 5.61 -36.40 -3.69
CA ALA A 457 6.25 -35.50 -4.65
C ALA A 457 7.12 -34.50 -3.88
N MET A 458 8.25 -34.10 -4.45
CA MET A 458 9.24 -33.25 -3.77
C MET A 458 9.64 -32.09 -4.65
N ALA A 459 9.63 -30.87 -4.11
CA ALA A 459 10.20 -29.71 -4.80
C ALA A 459 11.44 -29.21 -4.06
N PHE A 460 12.57 -29.16 -4.76
CA PHE A 460 13.87 -28.77 -4.22
C PHE A 460 14.17 -27.30 -4.47
N TYR A 461 14.44 -26.60 -3.37
CA TYR A 461 14.98 -25.26 -3.33
C TYR A 461 16.49 -25.29 -3.11
N ASN A 462 17.17 -24.26 -3.61
CA ASN A 462 18.62 -24.12 -3.51
C ASN A 462 19.35 -25.43 -3.89
N PRO A 463 19.00 -26.05 -5.04
CA PRO A 463 19.41 -27.42 -5.31
C PRO A 463 20.92 -27.58 -5.49
N ILE A 464 21.59 -26.55 -6.00
CA ILE A 464 23.04 -26.55 -6.23
C ILE A 464 23.60 -25.14 -6.07
N SER A 465 24.77 -25.01 -5.46
CA SER A 465 25.46 -23.72 -5.33
C SER A 465 26.93 -23.84 -5.74
N LYS A 466 27.57 -22.71 -6.12
CA LYS A 466 29.00 -22.70 -6.47
C LYS A 466 29.90 -23.18 -5.33
N ALA A 467 29.53 -22.88 -4.09
CA ALA A 467 30.29 -23.28 -2.91
C ALA A 467 30.13 -24.78 -2.59
N ARG A 468 29.04 -25.40 -3.03
CA ARG A 468 28.67 -26.79 -2.71
C ARG A 468 28.02 -27.47 -3.91
N PRO A 469 28.81 -27.89 -4.91
CA PRO A 469 28.28 -28.46 -6.15
C PRO A 469 27.78 -29.92 -6.01
N TRP A 470 28.02 -30.58 -4.87
CA TRP A 470 27.80 -32.01 -4.67
C TRP A 470 26.40 -32.38 -4.15
N GLN A 471 25.66 -31.42 -3.58
CA GLN A 471 24.43 -31.66 -2.79
C GLN A 471 23.33 -32.32 -3.61
N LEU A 472 23.06 -31.79 -4.81
CA LEU A 472 22.08 -32.38 -5.72
C LEU A 472 22.48 -33.82 -6.09
N GLY A 473 23.74 -34.06 -6.47
CA GLY A 473 24.21 -35.40 -6.82
C GLY A 473 23.94 -36.42 -5.70
N ARG A 474 24.27 -36.05 -4.45
CA ARG A 474 24.00 -36.89 -3.29
C ARG A 474 22.50 -37.09 -3.04
N ALA A 475 21.68 -36.06 -3.20
CA ALA A 475 20.23 -36.19 -3.10
C ALA A 475 19.69 -37.20 -4.14
N LEU A 476 20.16 -37.13 -5.39
CA LEU A 476 19.75 -38.06 -6.45
C LEU A 476 20.15 -39.50 -6.17
N GLU A 477 21.34 -39.75 -5.63
CA GLU A 477 21.77 -41.09 -5.19
C GLU A 477 20.81 -41.69 -4.16
N LEU A 478 20.37 -40.89 -3.19
CA LEU A 478 19.42 -41.33 -2.16
C LEU A 478 18.04 -41.62 -2.77
N LEU A 479 17.54 -40.73 -3.62
CA LEU A 479 16.23 -40.91 -4.24
C LEU A 479 16.17 -42.14 -5.15
N ARG A 480 17.25 -42.45 -5.87
CA ARG A 480 17.35 -43.65 -6.73
C ARG A 480 17.26 -44.97 -5.97
N GLN A 481 17.38 -44.97 -4.64
CA GLN A 481 17.14 -46.15 -3.80
C GLN A 481 15.65 -46.41 -3.55
N HIS A 482 14.79 -45.42 -3.81
CA HIS A 482 13.35 -45.43 -3.49
C HIS A 482 12.46 -45.11 -4.69
N ARG A 483 13.04 -44.69 -5.82
CA ARG A 483 12.32 -44.26 -7.03
C ARG A 483 12.91 -44.94 -8.25
N GLU A 484 12.01 -45.35 -9.13
CA GLU A 484 12.39 -45.93 -10.42
C GLU A 484 13.07 -44.88 -11.33
N PRO A 485 13.99 -45.29 -12.21
CA PRO A 485 14.63 -44.38 -13.15
C PRO A 485 13.65 -43.58 -14.02
N GLN A 486 12.45 -44.12 -14.28
CA GLN A 486 11.42 -43.48 -15.10
C GLN A 486 10.57 -42.45 -14.35
N THR A 487 10.76 -42.27 -13.02
CA THR A 487 10.06 -41.24 -12.25
C THR A 487 10.26 -39.87 -12.90
N LEU A 488 9.16 -39.14 -13.13
CA LEU A 488 9.20 -37.87 -13.82
C LEU A 488 9.81 -36.77 -12.94
N VAL A 489 10.59 -35.91 -13.59
CA VAL A 489 11.22 -34.73 -13.04
C VAL A 489 10.85 -33.52 -13.88
N VAL A 490 10.49 -32.42 -13.23
CA VAL A 490 10.28 -31.12 -13.87
C VAL A 490 11.36 -30.14 -13.38
N LEU A 491 12.06 -29.53 -14.33
CA LEU A 491 13.01 -28.44 -14.08
C LEU A 491 12.36 -27.13 -14.53
N GLY A 492 12.12 -26.23 -13.58
CA GLY A 492 11.67 -24.86 -13.83
C GLY A 492 12.81 -23.89 -13.58
N ARG A 493 13.45 -23.41 -14.63
CA ARG A 493 14.51 -22.40 -14.55
C ARG A 493 13.92 -21.03 -14.85
N ASP A 494 14.16 -20.06 -13.98
CA ASP A 494 13.76 -18.67 -14.21
C ASP A 494 12.27 -18.46 -14.49
N ILE A 495 11.41 -19.27 -13.86
CA ILE A 495 9.96 -19.17 -14.02
C ILE A 495 9.48 -17.74 -13.68
N GLY A 496 8.68 -17.17 -14.57
CA GLY A 496 8.17 -15.81 -14.51
C GLY A 496 9.17 -14.74 -14.97
N ARG A 497 10.32 -15.10 -15.55
CA ARG A 497 11.35 -14.14 -15.99
C ARG A 497 11.70 -14.34 -17.48
N PRO A 498 12.37 -13.38 -18.14
CA PRO A 498 12.64 -13.46 -19.58
C PRO A 498 13.44 -14.69 -20.03
N ALA A 499 14.26 -15.28 -19.13
CA ALA A 499 15.04 -16.49 -19.40
C ALA A 499 14.34 -17.78 -18.93
N GLU A 500 13.01 -17.74 -18.77
CA GLU A 500 12.18 -18.89 -18.37
C GLU A 500 12.43 -20.09 -19.28
N ALA A 501 12.69 -21.24 -18.66
CA ALA A 501 12.78 -22.52 -19.34
C ALA A 501 12.14 -23.60 -18.48
N LEU A 502 11.31 -24.43 -19.12
CA LEU A 502 10.67 -25.57 -18.50
C LEU A 502 11.09 -26.84 -19.23
N ARG A 503 11.57 -27.84 -18.48
CA ARG A 503 11.99 -29.12 -19.04
C ARG A 503 11.43 -30.27 -18.21
N THR A 504 10.85 -31.25 -18.88
CA THR A 504 10.45 -32.52 -18.29
C THR A 504 11.42 -33.61 -18.73
N LEU A 505 11.90 -34.39 -17.78
CA LEU A 505 12.77 -35.56 -18.01
C LEU A 505 12.51 -36.61 -16.92
N THR A 506 13.29 -37.67 -16.90
CA THR A 506 13.20 -38.74 -15.90
C THR A 506 14.33 -38.64 -14.85
N LEU A 507 14.16 -39.29 -13.71
CA LEU A 507 15.17 -39.34 -12.65
C LEU A 507 16.49 -40.01 -13.11
N GLY A 508 16.39 -40.97 -14.04
CA GLY A 508 17.55 -41.61 -14.68
C GLY A 508 18.34 -40.67 -15.59
N GLU A 509 17.66 -39.72 -16.24
CA GLU A 509 18.28 -38.73 -17.15
C GLU A 509 18.82 -37.50 -16.42
N LEU A 510 18.33 -37.22 -15.21
CA LEU A 510 18.72 -36.03 -14.46
C LEU A 510 20.18 -36.12 -14.01
N THR A 511 20.96 -35.12 -14.40
CA THR A 511 22.33 -34.91 -13.91
C THR A 511 22.44 -33.53 -13.24
N PRO A 512 23.34 -33.36 -12.25
CA PRO A 512 23.49 -32.10 -11.52
C PRO A 512 23.80 -30.88 -12.41
N GLU A 513 24.47 -31.10 -13.54
CA GLU A 513 24.90 -30.05 -14.48
C GLU A 513 23.72 -29.41 -15.22
N MET A 514 22.54 -30.03 -15.21
CA MET A 514 21.32 -29.48 -15.80
C MET A 514 20.64 -28.43 -14.91
N VAL A 515 21.12 -28.24 -13.68
CA VAL A 515 20.49 -27.43 -12.64
C VAL A 515 21.46 -26.32 -12.22
N ASP A 516 20.94 -25.11 -12.00
CA ASP A 516 21.69 -24.00 -11.42
C ASP A 516 20.90 -23.40 -10.23
N MET A 517 21.44 -22.34 -9.60
CA MET A 517 20.79 -21.66 -8.45
C MET A 517 19.41 -21.04 -8.78
N ARG A 518 19.05 -20.91 -10.06
CA ARG A 518 17.78 -20.33 -10.54
C ARG A 518 16.81 -21.41 -11.02
N THR A 519 17.17 -22.69 -10.87
CA THR A 519 16.34 -23.83 -11.22
C THR A 519 15.65 -24.39 -9.98
N LEU A 520 14.33 -24.54 -10.05
CA LEU A 520 13.57 -25.38 -9.15
C LEU A 520 13.46 -26.79 -9.74
N VAL A 521 13.70 -27.81 -8.92
CA VAL A 521 13.60 -29.22 -9.32
C VAL A 521 12.38 -29.84 -8.64
N ILE A 522 11.43 -30.36 -9.41
CA ILE A 522 10.30 -31.13 -8.88
C ILE A 522 10.51 -32.61 -9.25
N ILE A 523 10.60 -33.47 -8.25
CA ILE A 523 10.59 -34.92 -8.39
C ILE A 523 9.17 -35.42 -8.15
N GLY A 524 8.59 -36.10 -9.12
CA GLY A 524 7.27 -36.72 -8.98
C GLY A 524 7.26 -37.89 -7.99
N SER A 525 6.06 -38.26 -7.55
CA SER A 525 5.82 -39.57 -6.91
C SER A 525 5.86 -40.72 -7.92
N SER A 526 5.76 -41.95 -7.44
CA SER A 526 5.61 -43.15 -8.29
C SER A 526 4.42 -43.08 -9.24
N GLN A 527 3.39 -42.29 -8.89
CA GLN A 527 2.16 -42.14 -9.66
C GLN A 527 2.19 -41.00 -10.66
N THR A 528 3.24 -40.17 -10.68
CA THR A 528 3.30 -39.00 -11.56
C THR A 528 3.38 -39.43 -13.02
N ARG A 529 2.50 -38.86 -13.87
CA ARG A 529 2.37 -39.23 -15.29
C ARG A 529 2.47 -38.01 -16.18
N ARG A 530 2.71 -38.26 -17.46
CA ARG A 530 2.71 -37.25 -18.51
C ARG A 530 1.81 -37.63 -19.67
N PHE A 531 1.30 -36.63 -20.38
CA PHE A 531 0.54 -36.80 -21.62
C PHE A 531 0.77 -35.61 -22.56
N PRO A 532 0.68 -35.77 -23.89
CA PRO A 532 1.00 -34.70 -24.84
C PRO A 532 0.01 -33.53 -24.76
N ARG A 533 0.51 -32.31 -24.98
CA ARG A 533 -0.33 -31.12 -25.20
C ARG A 533 -0.69 -30.98 -26.68
N ALA A 534 -1.86 -30.41 -26.96
CA ALA A 534 -2.30 -30.19 -28.34
C ALA A 534 -1.44 -29.17 -29.10
N ASP A 535 -0.86 -28.21 -28.40
CA ASP A 535 0.05 -27.17 -28.91
C ASP A 535 1.53 -27.57 -28.91
N GLY A 536 1.84 -28.81 -28.51
CA GLY A 536 3.18 -29.33 -28.40
C GLY A 536 3.73 -29.32 -26.96
N GLY A 537 4.69 -30.21 -26.68
CA GLY A 537 5.18 -30.47 -25.33
C GLY A 537 4.28 -31.44 -24.55
N GLU A 538 4.43 -31.45 -23.23
CA GLU A 538 3.77 -32.43 -22.35
C GLU A 538 3.15 -31.75 -21.12
N TRP A 539 1.99 -32.24 -20.70
CA TRP A 539 1.43 -31.99 -19.37
C TRP A 539 1.98 -33.03 -18.39
N VAL A 540 2.38 -32.59 -17.20
CA VAL A 540 2.80 -33.47 -16.11
C VAL A 540 1.83 -33.31 -14.95
N TYR A 541 1.34 -34.41 -14.39
CA TYR A 541 0.46 -34.37 -13.22
C TYR A 541 0.61 -35.60 -12.34
N THR A 542 0.27 -35.44 -11.07
CA THR A 542 0.12 -36.55 -10.13
C THR A 542 -1.38 -36.80 -9.94
N PRO A 543 -1.92 -38.00 -10.23
CA PRO A 543 -3.33 -38.32 -10.01
C PRO A 543 -3.75 -38.12 -8.56
N ARG A 544 -5.01 -37.76 -8.33
CA ARG A 544 -5.60 -37.58 -6.98
C ARG A 544 -5.95 -38.91 -6.28
N TRP A 545 -5.50 -40.04 -6.83
CA TRP A 545 -5.82 -41.38 -6.36
C TRP A 545 -4.60 -42.29 -6.56
N TYR A 546 -4.45 -43.28 -5.69
CA TYR A 546 -3.51 -44.38 -5.86
C TYR A 546 -4.22 -45.60 -6.44
N PRO A 547 -3.59 -46.37 -7.34
CA PRO A 547 -4.13 -47.66 -7.76
C PRO A 547 -4.35 -48.53 -6.53
N GLU A 548 -5.46 -49.27 -6.50
CA GLU A 548 -5.64 -50.33 -5.51
C GLU A 548 -4.51 -51.36 -5.69
N SER A 549 -3.80 -51.63 -4.60
CA SER A 549 -2.65 -52.54 -4.53
C SER A 549 -3.02 -53.99 -4.76
#